data_AF-A0A523WV49-F1
#
_entry.id   AF-A0A523WV49-F1
#
_cell.length_a   1.000
_cell.length_b   1.000
_cell.length_c   1.000
_cell.angle_alpha   90.00
_cell.angle_beta   90.00
_cell.angle_gamma   90.00
#
_symmetry.space_group_name_H-M   'P 1'
#
loop_
_entity.id
_entity.type
_entity.pdbx_description
1 polymer ?
#
loop_
_entity_poly.entity_id
_entity_poly.type
_entity_poly.pdbx_seq_one_letter_code
_entity_poly.pdbx_strand_id
1 'polypeptide(L)' 'MSAENLAQLKKFLDDEDYKELLEFCCEPKAWKEISKLKIKQSKMFKMLKDLKTSETLLFADGKYYTAPHAKEYMT' A
#
# COMPACT_ATOMS: atom_id res chain seq x y z
N MET A 1 -8.45 -11.97 -8.97
CA MET A 1 -7.06 -11.58 -8.67
C MET A 1 -6.13 -12.55 -9.39
N SER A 2 -5.17 -12.06 -10.17
CA SER A 2 -4.20 -12.92 -10.87
C SER A 2 -3.16 -13.45 -9.89
N ALA A 3 -2.60 -14.63 -10.14
CA ALA A 3 -1.57 -15.24 -9.29
C ALA A 3 -0.34 -14.32 -9.09
N GLU A 4 -0.08 -13.46 -10.07
CA GLU A 4 1.00 -12.47 -10.07
C GLU A 4 0.82 -11.37 -9.01
N ASN A 5 -0.41 -10.84 -8.84
CA ASN A 5 -0.68 -9.81 -7.83
C ASN A 5 -0.51 -10.36 -6.40
N LEU A 6 -0.85 -11.64 -6.19
CA LEU A 6 -0.69 -12.29 -4.89
C LEU A 6 0.79 -12.51 -4.55
N ALA A 7 1.61 -12.88 -5.53
CA ALA A 7 3.05 -12.96 -5.37
C ALA A 7 3.69 -11.59 -5.09
N GLN A 8 3.21 -10.53 -5.74
CA GLN A 8 3.65 -9.16 -5.44
C GLN A 8 3.23 -8.72 -4.04
N LEU A 9 1.99 -8.97 -3.63
CA LEU A 9 1.51 -8.66 -2.29
C LEU A 9 2.39 -9.34 -1.22
N LYS A 10 2.73 -10.62 -1.39
CA LYS A 10 3.66 -11.30 -0.48
C LYS A 10 5.04 -10.63 -0.41
N LYS A 11 5.58 -10.17 -1.53
CA LYS A 11 6.83 -9.40 -1.55
C LYS A 11 6.71 -8.05 -0.83
N PHE A 12 5.57 -7.38 -0.94
CA PHE A 12 5.32 -6.13 -0.23
C PHE A 12 5.15 -6.35 1.27
N LEU A 13 4.53 -7.47 1.68
CA LEU A 13 4.38 -7.82 3.10
C LEU A 13 5.71 -8.26 3.75
N ASP A 14 6.69 -8.69 2.95
CA ASP A 14 8.05 -9.02 3.38
C ASP A 14 8.91 -7.76 3.64
N ASP A 15 8.63 -6.65 2.95
CA ASP A 15 9.31 -5.36 3.14
C ASP A 15 8.59 -4.51 4.21
N GLU A 16 9.30 -4.19 5.29
CA GLU A 16 8.73 -3.48 6.44
C GLU A 16 8.11 -2.12 6.07
N ASP A 17 8.71 -1.36 5.14
CA ASP A 17 8.17 -0.07 4.73
C ASP A 17 6.82 -0.24 4.00
N TYR A 18 6.73 -1.25 3.11
CA TYR A 18 5.50 -1.51 2.36
C TYR A 18 4.39 -2.01 3.27
N LYS A 19 4.73 -2.90 4.20
CA LYS A 19 3.82 -3.37 5.23
C LYS A 19 3.32 -2.21 6.10
N GLU A 20 4.21 -1.35 6.61
CA GLU A 20 3.84 -0.17 7.39
C GLU A 20 2.91 0.75 6.61
N LEU A 21 3.20 1.01 5.33
CA LEU A 21 2.35 1.84 4.46
C LEU A 21 0.95 1.22 4.26
N LEU A 22 0.87 -0.09 4.01
CA LEU A 22 -0.39 -0.82 3.83
C LEU A 22 -1.21 -0.88 5.12
N GLU A 23 -0.56 -1.07 6.28
CA GLU A 23 -1.23 -1.03 7.58
C GLU A 23 -1.74 0.38 7.88
N PHE A 24 -0.91 1.40 7.61
CA PHE A 24 -1.29 2.80 7.80
C PHE A 24 -2.45 3.20 6.89
N CYS A 25 -2.47 2.72 5.66
CA CYS A 25 -3.56 2.90 4.70
C CYS A 25 -4.71 1.89 4.90
N CYS A 26 -4.70 1.06 5.94
CA CYS A 26 -5.86 0.22 6.23
C CYS A 26 -7.11 1.08 6.47
N GLU A 27 -6.91 2.28 7.00
CA GLU A 27 -7.90 3.36 6.99
C GLU A 27 -7.63 4.35 5.83
N PRO A 28 -8.65 5.06 5.32
CA PRO A 28 -8.46 6.07 4.30
C PRO A 28 -7.58 7.23 4.81
N LYS A 29 -6.33 7.31 4.32
CA LYS A 29 -5.37 8.34 4.68
C LYS A 29 -5.11 9.30 3.52
N ALA A 30 -5.03 10.59 3.83
CA ALA A 30 -4.62 11.59 2.84
C ALA A 30 -3.11 11.53 2.58
N TRP A 31 -2.67 11.97 1.40
CA TRP A 31 -1.24 12.10 1.09
C TRP A 31 -0.44 12.85 2.16
N LYS A 32 -1.02 13.91 2.75
CA LYS A 32 -0.40 14.70 3.82
C LYS A 32 -0.09 13.88 5.09
N GLU A 33 -0.87 12.84 5.36
CA GLU A 33 -0.66 11.94 6.50
C GLU A 33 0.42 10.92 6.15
N ILE A 34 0.32 10.32 4.96
CA ILE A 34 1.29 9.34 4.46
C ILE A 34 2.68 9.97 4.35
N SER A 35 2.77 11.23 3.90
CA SER A 35 4.03 11.97 3.80
C SER A 35 4.69 12.26 5.16
N LYS A 36 3.99 12.04 6.29
CA LYS A 36 4.58 12.16 7.64
C LYS A 36 5.32 10.90 8.06
N LEU A 37 5.12 9.77 7.37
CA LEU A 37 5.93 8.56 7.60
C LEU A 37 7.40 8.89 7.36
N LYS A 38 8.30 8.29 8.14
CA LYS A 38 9.76 8.49 8.02
C LYS A 38 10.36 7.79 6.79
N ILE A 39 9.60 7.70 5.71
CA ILE A 39 9.99 7.05 4.45
C ILE A 39 10.45 8.13 3.48
N LYS A 40 11.57 7.90 2.79
CA LYS A 40 12.05 8.82 1.75
C LYS A 40 10.99 9.01 0.67
N GLN A 41 10.75 10.26 0.27
CA GLN A 41 9.71 10.62 -0.69
C GLN A 41 9.83 9.84 -2.02
N SER A 42 11.05 9.65 -2.55
CA SER A 42 11.29 8.82 -3.75
C SER A 42 10.91 7.35 -3.55
N LYS A 43 11.16 6.78 -2.36
CA LYS A 43 10.75 5.41 -2.02
C LYS A 43 9.23 5.35 -1.91
N MET A 44 8.60 6.32 -1.24
CA MET A 44 7.15 6.40 -1.06
C MET A 44 6.40 6.49 -2.39
N PHE A 45 6.84 7.34 -3.34
CA PHE A 45 6.23 7.40 -4.67
C PHE A 45 6.35 6.08 -5.43
N LYS A 46 7.49 5.40 -5.31
CA LYS A 46 7.67 4.06 -5.89
C LYS A 46 6.70 3.07 -5.26
N MET A 47 6.60 3.04 -3.93
CA MET A 47 5.70 2.15 -3.19
C MET A 47 4.25 2.35 -3.57
N LEU A 48 3.76 3.60 -3.58
CA LEU A 48 2.39 3.92 -4.00
C LEU A 48 2.11 3.44 -5.44
N LYS A 49 3.08 3.61 -6.34
CA LYS A 49 2.95 3.16 -7.72
C LYS A 49 2.91 1.63 -7.82
N ASP A 50 3.81 0.95 -7.14
CA ASP A 50 3.88 -0.53 -7.08
C ASP A 50 2.56 -1.08 -6.52
N LEU A 51 2.11 -0.59 -5.37
CA LEU A 51 0.87 -1.04 -4.72
C LEU A 51 -0.39 -0.73 -5.54
N LYS A 52 -0.43 0.42 -6.22
CA LYS A 52 -1.54 0.75 -7.13
C LYS A 52 -1.54 -0.17 -8.35
N THR A 53 -0.36 -0.54 -8.86
CA THR A 53 -0.22 -1.44 -10.01
C THR A 53 -0.67 -2.85 -9.68
N SER A 54 -0.37 -3.32 -8.47
CA SER A 54 -0.82 -4.63 -7.98
C SER A 54 -2.26 -4.64 -7.44
N GLU A 55 -2.98 -3.53 -7.61
CA GLU A 55 -4.36 -3.31 -7.14
C GLU A 55 -4.54 -3.41 -5.61
N THR A 56 -3.44 -3.48 -4.85
CA THR A 56 -3.45 -3.64 -3.39
C THR A 56 -3.69 -2.33 -2.64
N LEU A 57 -3.43 -1.19 -3.28
CA LEU A 57 -3.74 0.14 -2.76
C LEU A 57 -4.69 0.87 -3.71
N LEU A 58 -5.79 1.36 -3.16
CA LEU A 58 -6.81 2.11 -3.85
C LEU A 58 -6.70 3.60 -3.49
N PHE A 59 -7.08 4.45 -4.43
CA PHE A 59 -7.15 5.90 -4.23
C PHE A 59 -8.54 6.38 -4.60
N ALA A 60 -9.29 6.86 -3.62
CA ALA A 60 -10.61 7.45 -3.81
C ALA A 60 -10.80 8.63 -2.85
N ASP A 61 -11.57 9.64 -3.26
CA ASP A 61 -11.89 10.81 -2.45
C ASP A 61 -10.64 11.58 -1.95
N GLY A 62 -9.55 11.57 -2.73
CA GLY A 62 -8.29 12.21 -2.34
C GLY A 62 -7.49 11.45 -1.27
N LYS A 63 -7.90 10.23 -0.92
CA LYS A 63 -7.30 9.39 0.12
C LYS A 63 -6.86 8.04 -0.43
N TYR A 64 -5.80 7.51 0.13
CA TYR A 64 -5.32 6.16 -0.13
C TYR A 64 -5.86 5.21 0.92
N TYR A 65 -6.28 4.03 0.48
CA TYR A 65 -6.68 2.96 1.37
C TYR A 65 -6.33 1.60 0.79
N THR A 66 -6.01 0.67 1.66
CA THR A 66 -5.66 -0.70 1.32
C THR A 66 -6.89 -1.44 0.80
N ALA A 67 -6.72 -2.12 -0.32
CA ALA A 67 -7.80 -2.86 -0.96
C ALA A 67 -8.33 -3.96 -0.03
N PRO A 68 -9.64 -4.26 -0.05
CA PRO A 68 -10.22 -5.25 0.85
C PRO A 68 -9.55 -6.63 0.69
N HIS A 69 -9.25 -7.04 -0.53
CA HIS A 69 -8.54 -8.30 -0.78
C HIS A 69 -7.12 -8.31 -0.20
N ALA A 70 -6.43 -7.15 -0.17
CA ALA A 70 -5.09 -7.06 0.39
C ALA A 70 -5.12 -7.18 1.91
N LYS A 71 -6.16 -6.63 2.56
CA LYS A 71 -6.39 -6.77 3.99
C LYS A 71 -6.60 -8.22 4.43
N GLU A 72 -7.23 -9.05 3.59
CA GLU A 72 -7.43 -10.48 3.87
C GLU A 72 -6.11 -11.25 3.98
N TYR A 73 -5.05 -10.81 3.31
CA TYR A 73 -3.72 -11.41 3.41
C TYR A 73 -2.82 -10.77 4.49
N MET A 74 -3.30 -9.70 5.13
CA MET A 74 -2.60 -9.02 6.23
C MET A 74 -3.03 -9.52 7.61
N THR A 75 -4.09 -10.34 7.67
CA THR A 75 -4.59 -11.03 8.88
C THR A 75 -3.78 -12.29 9.14
#